data_AF-A0A1V2K0C9-F1
#
_entry.id   AF-A0A1V2K0C9-F1
#
_cell.length_a   1.000
_cell.length_b   1.000
_cell.length_c   1.000
_cell.angle_alpha   90.00
_cell.angle_beta   90.00
_cell.angle_gamma   90.00
#
_symmetry.space_group_name_H-M   'P 1'
#
loop_
_entity.id
_entity.type
_entity.pdbx_description
1 polymer ?
#
loop_
_entity_poly.entity_id
_entity_poly.type
_entity_poly.pdbx_seq_one_letter_code
_entity_poly.pdbx_strand_id
1 'polypeptide(L)'
;MLEYFSGLDLMTYFDKYKFEYKAHPVLHKRFFSGSPEKGWPSRNELSFEAVERKIEQAAIYLLLVLSGNSIHRLDDYLQVSLNIYGAADALNIREIKHDMARGGVYVKWLNNDGGVVTIGLNTLETLAALRFVREYYNNFCDFSGRPRMKLSNDLEDVFLKTEYWLRKGDFIQTIHLQDMVSLVEAGRAEYGEKHPRGG
;
A
#
# COMPACT_ATOMS: atom_id res chain seq x y z
N MET A 1 18.69 -8.15 -10.84
CA MET A 1 17.60 -7.45 -10.13
C MET A 1 17.53 -5.99 -10.55
N LEU A 2 18.57 -5.18 -10.31
CA LEU A 2 18.55 -3.75 -10.68
C LEU A 2 18.30 -3.53 -12.18
N GLU A 3 19.02 -4.24 -13.05
CA GLU A 3 18.82 -4.14 -14.51
C GLU A 3 17.41 -4.52 -14.96
N TYR A 4 16.87 -5.63 -14.43
CA TYR A 4 15.50 -6.08 -14.72
C TYR A 4 14.48 -4.99 -14.41
N PHE A 5 14.57 -4.40 -13.21
CA PHE A 5 13.64 -3.36 -12.77
C PHE A 5 13.88 -2.02 -13.49
N SER A 6 15.13 -1.70 -13.88
CA SER A 6 15.43 -0.49 -14.66
C SER A 6 14.90 -0.52 -16.10
N GLY A 7 14.57 -1.71 -16.62
CA GLY A 7 13.94 -1.87 -17.92
C GLY A 7 12.41 -1.69 -17.88
N LEU A 8 11.80 -1.50 -16.71
CA LEU A 8 10.37 -1.28 -16.58
C LEU A 8 10.06 0.23 -16.64
N ASP A 9 9.08 0.58 -17.47
CA ASP A 9 8.64 1.97 -17.64
C ASP A 9 7.98 2.56 -16.38
N LEU A 10 7.97 3.88 -16.32
CA LEU A 10 7.20 4.63 -15.33
C LEU A 10 5.71 4.23 -15.40
N MET A 11 5.17 3.72 -14.30
CA MET A 11 3.76 3.35 -14.21
C MET A 11 2.93 4.60 -13.87
N THR A 12 1.90 4.87 -14.65
CA THR A 12 0.95 5.96 -14.38
C THR A 12 -0.46 5.38 -14.20
N TYR A 13 -1.02 5.53 -13.01
CA TYR A 13 -2.41 5.20 -12.72
C TYR A 13 -3.29 6.44 -12.78
N PHE A 14 -4.43 6.30 -13.47
CA PHE A 14 -5.47 7.34 -13.56
C PHE A 14 -4.94 8.69 -14.06
N ASP A 15 -3.97 8.64 -14.99
CA ASP A 15 -3.28 9.79 -15.59
C ASP A 15 -2.65 10.78 -14.60
N LYS A 16 -2.53 10.39 -13.32
CA LYS A 16 -2.16 11.29 -12.22
C LYS A 16 -1.08 10.70 -11.32
N TYR A 17 -1.24 9.46 -10.88
CA TYR A 17 -0.38 8.86 -9.86
C TYR A 17 0.75 8.08 -10.51
N LYS A 18 1.98 8.58 -10.35
CA LYS A 18 3.18 8.07 -11.00
C LYS A 18 4.02 7.28 -10.02
N PHE A 19 4.52 6.13 -10.46
CA PHE A 19 5.34 5.24 -9.66
C PHE A 19 6.48 4.64 -10.49
N GLU A 20 7.67 4.55 -9.91
CA GLU A 20 8.84 4.00 -10.58
C GLU A 20 9.16 2.59 -10.05
N TYR A 21 9.56 1.70 -10.95
CA TYR A 21 10.06 0.38 -10.60
C TYR A 21 11.53 0.44 -10.17
N LYS A 22 11.85 1.19 -9.11
CA LYS A 22 13.23 1.28 -8.58
C LYS A 22 13.51 0.22 -7.53
N ALA A 23 14.18 -0.86 -7.95
CA ALA A 23 14.66 -1.88 -7.02
C ALA A 23 15.81 -1.39 -6.14
N HIS A 24 15.75 -1.74 -4.85
CA HIS A 24 16.81 -1.46 -3.89
C HIS A 24 17.52 -2.76 -3.49
N PRO A 25 18.86 -2.77 -3.30
CA PRO A 25 19.60 -3.98 -2.92
C PRO A 25 19.11 -4.66 -1.63
N VAL A 26 18.41 -3.92 -0.75
CA VAL A 26 17.80 -4.48 0.46
C VAL A 26 16.81 -5.61 0.15
N LEU A 27 16.19 -5.63 -1.04
CA LEU A 27 15.32 -6.70 -1.48
C LEU A 27 16.08 -8.03 -1.55
N HIS A 28 17.32 -8.00 -2.03
CA HIS A 28 18.16 -9.19 -2.05
C HIS A 28 18.36 -9.74 -0.64
N LYS A 29 18.72 -8.87 0.31
CA LYS A 29 18.94 -9.25 1.72
C LYS A 29 17.67 -9.77 2.42
N ARG A 30 16.50 -9.21 2.09
CA ARG A 30 15.23 -9.58 2.73
C ARG A 30 14.66 -10.89 2.20
N PHE A 31 14.67 -11.05 0.88
CA PHE A 31 13.93 -12.11 0.18
C PHE A 31 14.81 -13.28 -0.28
N PHE A 32 16.12 -13.18 -0.13
CA PHE A 32 17.04 -14.25 -0.49
C PHE A 32 18.03 -14.50 0.64
N SER A 33 18.42 -15.76 0.80
CA SER A 33 19.43 -16.20 1.75
C SER A 33 20.41 -17.16 1.08
N GLY A 34 21.64 -17.18 1.59
CA GLY A 34 22.71 -17.98 1.02
C GLY A 34 24.02 -17.23 1.00
N SER A 35 25.08 -17.94 0.61
CA SER A 35 26.41 -17.36 0.43
C SER A 35 26.96 -17.80 -0.93
N PRO A 36 27.81 -17.00 -1.57
CA PRO A 36 28.32 -17.32 -2.91
C PRO A 36 28.98 -18.71 -2.99
N GLU A 37 29.60 -19.17 -1.91
CA GLU A 37 30.26 -20.48 -1.85
C GLU A 37 29.27 -21.66 -1.92
N LYS A 38 28.00 -21.43 -1.58
CA LYS A 38 26.91 -22.43 -1.64
C LYS A 38 26.13 -22.40 -2.95
N GLY A 39 26.58 -21.61 -3.92
CA GLY A 39 25.93 -21.45 -5.22
C GLY A 39 24.80 -20.42 -5.21
N TRP A 40 23.71 -20.72 -5.91
CA TRP A 40 22.61 -19.77 -6.09
C TRP A 40 21.86 -19.51 -4.77
N PRO A 41 21.53 -18.24 -4.47
CA PRO A 41 20.81 -17.91 -3.26
C PRO A 41 19.40 -18.51 -3.28
N SER A 42 18.96 -19.02 -2.14
CA SER A 42 17.63 -19.58 -1.93
C SER A 42 16.63 -18.48 -1.58
N ARG A 43 15.39 -18.61 -2.05
CA ARG A 43 14.31 -17.68 -1.68
C ARG A 43 13.93 -17.84 -0.22
N ASN A 44 13.59 -16.71 0.41
CA ASN A 44 12.97 -16.66 1.73
C ASN A 44 11.45 -16.61 1.57
N GLU A 45 10.81 -17.77 1.43
CA GLU A 45 9.36 -17.87 1.16
C GLU A 45 8.51 -17.16 2.22
N LEU A 46 8.93 -17.16 3.50
CA LEU A 46 8.23 -16.44 4.58
C LEU A 46 8.17 -14.92 4.31
N SER A 47 9.20 -14.35 3.68
CA SER A 47 9.18 -12.92 3.32
C SER A 47 8.21 -12.64 2.17
N PHE A 48 8.13 -13.54 1.18
CA PHE A 48 7.15 -13.44 0.09
C PHE A 48 5.72 -13.55 0.64
N GLU A 49 5.43 -14.58 1.42
CA GLU A 49 4.12 -14.81 2.06
C GLU A 49 3.70 -13.64 2.97
N ALA A 50 4.66 -13.03 3.68
CA ALA A 50 4.38 -11.86 4.51
C ALA A 50 3.93 -10.64 3.69
N VAL A 51 4.45 -10.45 2.47
CA VAL A 51 3.99 -9.39 1.56
C VAL A 51 2.63 -9.72 0.98
N GLU A 52 2.41 -10.97 0.54
CA GLU A 52 1.11 -11.42 0.02
C GLU A 52 0.00 -11.19 1.03
N ARG A 53 0.21 -11.63 2.27
CA ARG A 53 -0.76 -11.44 3.35
C ARG A 53 -1.09 -9.96 3.56
N LYS A 54 -0.11 -9.05 3.43
CA LYS A 54 -0.37 -7.60 3.55
C LYS A 54 -1.19 -7.07 2.39
N ILE A 55 -0.86 -7.45 1.15
CA ILE A 55 -1.62 -7.03 -0.04
C ILE A 55 -3.07 -7.54 0.05
N GLU A 56 -3.25 -8.80 0.43
CA GLU A 56 -4.56 -9.43 0.60
C GLU A 56 -5.37 -8.74 1.70
N GLN A 57 -4.78 -8.51 2.88
CA GLN A 57 -5.46 -7.82 3.98
C GLN A 57 -5.83 -6.38 3.60
N ALA A 58 -4.94 -5.66 2.93
CA ALA A 58 -5.26 -4.33 2.40
C ALA A 58 -6.48 -4.37 1.47
N ALA A 59 -6.57 -5.36 0.58
CA ALA A 59 -7.72 -5.53 -0.31
C ALA A 59 -9.01 -5.88 0.45
N ILE A 60 -8.95 -6.76 1.46
CA ILE A 60 -10.10 -7.12 2.30
C ILE A 60 -10.67 -5.89 3.00
N TYR A 61 -9.83 -5.13 3.72
CA TYR A 61 -10.30 -3.94 4.42
C TYR A 61 -10.74 -2.84 3.45
N LEU A 62 -10.09 -2.70 2.30
CA LEU A 62 -10.48 -1.70 1.31
C LEU A 62 -11.82 -2.04 0.68
N LEU A 63 -12.11 -3.31 0.45
CA LEU A 63 -13.43 -3.77 0.01
C LEU A 63 -14.52 -3.36 1.02
N LEU A 64 -14.28 -3.52 2.33
CA LEU A 64 -15.21 -3.08 3.37
C LEU A 64 -15.46 -1.57 3.32
N VAL A 65 -14.39 -0.77 3.23
CA VAL A 65 -14.47 0.70 3.11
C VAL A 65 -15.25 1.11 1.86
N LEU A 66 -14.90 0.55 0.69
CA LEU A 66 -15.50 0.91 -0.60
C LEU A 66 -16.94 0.39 -0.77
N SER A 67 -17.32 -0.65 -0.04
CA SER A 67 -18.71 -1.13 -0.03
C SER A 67 -19.68 -0.13 0.62
N GLY A 68 -19.17 0.77 1.46
CA GLY A 68 -19.96 1.74 2.23
C GLY A 68 -20.72 1.15 3.42
N ASN A 69 -20.59 -0.15 3.68
CA ASN A 69 -21.39 -0.85 4.69
C ASN A 69 -20.71 -0.94 6.07
N SER A 70 -19.44 -0.52 6.20
CA SER A 70 -18.72 -0.66 7.46
C SER A 70 -19.07 0.44 8.45
N ILE A 71 -19.56 0.04 9.63
CA ILE A 71 -19.70 0.92 10.79
C ILE A 71 -18.34 1.35 11.38
N HIS A 72 -17.28 0.60 11.08
CA HIS A 72 -15.91 0.84 11.51
C HIS A 72 -15.03 1.38 10.37
N ARG A 73 -15.61 2.15 9.44
CA ARG A 73 -14.95 2.61 8.21
C ARG A 73 -13.57 3.26 8.44
N LEU A 74 -13.43 4.02 9.53
CA LEU A 74 -12.17 4.67 9.89
C LEU A 74 -11.10 3.64 10.24
N ASP A 75 -11.43 2.71 11.13
CA ASP A 75 -10.51 1.65 11.55
C ASP A 75 -10.14 0.75 10.38
N ASP A 76 -11.11 0.38 9.54
CA ASP A 76 -10.86 -0.39 8.32
C ASP A 76 -9.90 0.35 7.39
N TYR A 77 -10.10 1.65 7.17
CA TYR A 77 -9.20 2.45 6.35
C TYR A 77 -7.79 2.60 6.95
N LEU A 78 -7.67 2.66 8.28
CA LEU A 78 -6.37 2.59 8.95
C LEU A 78 -5.71 1.21 8.73
N GLN A 79 -6.48 0.12 8.74
CA GLN A 79 -5.95 -1.21 8.41
C GLN A 79 -5.51 -1.30 6.94
N VAL A 80 -6.24 -0.71 5.99
CA VAL A 80 -5.79 -0.59 4.60
C VAL A 80 -4.43 0.09 4.54
N SER A 81 -4.32 1.26 5.17
CA SER A 81 -3.13 2.09 5.13
C SER A 81 -1.92 1.40 5.77
N LEU A 82 -2.11 0.76 6.93
CA LEU A 82 -1.09 -0.02 7.62
C LEU A 82 -0.56 -1.17 6.75
N ASN A 83 -1.45 -1.88 6.06
CA ASN A 83 -1.07 -3.02 5.23
C ASN A 83 -0.40 -2.58 3.92
N ILE A 84 -0.88 -1.52 3.26
CA ILE A 84 -0.21 -0.93 2.09
C ILE A 84 1.19 -0.44 2.47
N TYR A 85 1.30 0.32 3.56
CA TYR A 85 2.60 0.82 4.04
C TYR A 85 3.53 -0.34 4.36
N GLY A 86 3.06 -1.37 5.07
CA GLY A 86 3.88 -2.52 5.43
C GLY A 86 4.37 -3.33 4.22
N ALA A 87 3.53 -3.48 3.19
CA ALA A 87 3.93 -4.16 1.95
C ALA A 87 4.93 -3.31 1.16
N ALA A 88 4.67 -2.01 1.03
CA ALA A 88 5.58 -1.07 0.41
C ALA A 88 6.92 -0.96 1.15
N ASP A 89 6.93 -1.01 2.49
CA ASP A 89 8.15 -0.99 3.28
C ASP A 89 8.98 -2.25 3.04
N ALA A 90 8.36 -3.42 3.05
CA ALA A 90 9.02 -4.70 2.76
C ALA A 90 9.64 -4.71 1.36
N LEU A 91 8.90 -4.17 0.37
CA LEU A 91 9.34 -4.04 -1.03
C LEU A 91 10.22 -2.80 -1.30
N ASN A 92 10.41 -1.95 -0.29
CA ASN A 92 11.14 -0.69 -0.40
C ASN A 92 10.63 0.25 -1.51
N ILE A 93 9.31 0.35 -1.67
CA ILE A 93 8.64 1.26 -2.61
C ILE A 93 8.58 2.66 -1.99
N ARG A 94 9.51 3.53 -2.38
CA ARG A 94 9.77 4.83 -1.72
C ARG A 94 8.60 5.81 -1.88
N GLU A 95 7.99 5.82 -3.05
CA GLU A 95 6.85 6.66 -3.40
C GLU A 95 5.72 6.48 -2.40
N ILE A 96 5.50 5.25 -1.92
CA ILE A 96 4.46 4.95 -0.94
C ILE A 96 4.96 5.21 0.49
N LYS A 97 6.05 4.54 0.90
CA LYS A 97 6.51 4.59 2.31
C LYS A 97 7.06 5.94 2.74
N HIS A 98 7.40 6.82 1.81
CA HIS A 98 7.96 8.14 2.09
C HIS A 98 7.11 9.26 1.51
N ASP A 99 6.83 9.26 0.20
CA ASP A 99 6.18 10.42 -0.41
C ASP A 99 4.69 10.50 -0.09
N MET A 100 3.94 9.42 -0.33
CA MET A 100 2.52 9.34 0.03
C MET A 100 2.32 9.38 1.55
N ALA A 101 3.16 8.68 2.31
CA ALA A 101 3.11 8.71 3.78
C ALA A 101 3.28 10.14 4.33
N ARG A 102 4.19 10.95 3.78
CA ARG A 102 4.35 12.37 4.18
C ARG A 102 3.15 13.24 3.79
N GLY A 103 2.37 12.83 2.79
CA GLY A 103 1.11 13.48 2.41
C GLY A 103 -0.09 13.04 3.25
N GLY A 104 0.01 11.94 3.99
CA GLY A 104 -1.07 11.37 4.80
C GLY A 104 -1.22 12.03 6.18
N VAL A 105 -2.01 11.37 7.03
CA VAL A 105 -2.32 11.75 8.41
C VAL A 105 -1.82 10.64 9.32
N TYR A 106 -1.02 10.98 10.33
CA TYR A 106 -0.56 10.05 11.35
C TYR A 106 -1.58 10.00 12.49
N VAL A 107 -2.23 8.86 12.69
CA VAL A 107 -3.21 8.62 13.74
C VAL A 107 -2.58 7.82 14.88
N LYS A 108 -2.63 8.36 16.10
CA LYS A 108 -2.06 7.74 17.30
C LYS A 108 -2.95 6.60 17.79
N TRP A 109 -2.33 5.50 18.23
CA TRP A 109 -3.05 4.45 18.93
C TRP A 109 -3.45 4.93 20.33
N LEU A 110 -4.67 4.58 20.77
CA LEU A 110 -5.20 5.01 22.06
C LEU A 110 -4.38 4.50 23.25
N ASN A 111 -3.80 3.30 23.14
CA ASN A 111 -3.21 2.56 24.27
C ASN A 111 -1.75 2.15 24.06
N ASN A 112 -1.06 2.65 23.01
CA ASN A 112 0.31 2.24 22.69
C ASN A 112 1.15 3.41 22.19
N ASP A 113 2.45 3.35 22.44
CA ASP A 113 3.44 4.18 21.76
C ASP A 113 3.47 3.80 20.28
N GLY A 114 2.79 4.58 19.44
CA GLY A 114 2.77 4.38 18.00
C GLY A 114 1.49 4.88 17.34
N GLY A 115 1.34 4.50 16.08
CA GLY A 115 0.22 4.94 15.25
C GLY A 115 0.29 4.38 13.84
N VAL A 116 -0.62 4.86 13.00
CA VAL A 116 -0.69 4.53 11.57
C VAL A 116 -0.70 5.80 10.76
N VAL A 117 0.11 5.83 9.72
CA VAL A 117 0.02 6.85 8.69
C VAL A 117 -0.96 6.40 7.62
N THR A 118 -1.91 7.27 7.26
CA THR A 118 -2.83 6.99 6.16
C THR A 118 -2.12 7.00 4.82
N ILE A 119 -2.55 6.13 3.90
CA ILE A 119 -2.01 6.06 2.55
C ILE A 119 -3.10 6.47 1.56
N GLY A 120 -2.84 7.56 0.85
CA GLY A 120 -3.76 8.22 -0.07
C GLY A 120 -4.78 9.12 0.64
N LEU A 121 -5.26 10.16 -0.04
CA LEU A 121 -6.25 11.09 0.51
C LEU A 121 -7.66 10.89 -0.09
N ASN A 122 -7.73 10.03 -1.10
CA ASN A 122 -8.95 9.73 -1.84
C ASN A 122 -8.94 8.29 -2.36
N THR A 123 -10.08 7.84 -2.86
CA THR A 123 -10.26 6.49 -3.42
C THR A 123 -9.26 6.17 -4.52
N LEU A 124 -9.07 7.07 -5.51
CA LEU A 124 -8.15 6.82 -6.62
C LEU A 124 -6.70 6.67 -6.16
N GLU A 125 -6.26 7.54 -5.27
CA GLU A 125 -4.89 7.51 -4.75
C GLU A 125 -4.61 6.23 -3.95
N THR A 126 -5.55 5.82 -3.11
CA THR A 126 -5.45 4.58 -2.32
C THR A 126 -5.44 3.35 -3.23
N LEU A 127 -6.32 3.32 -4.25
CA LEU A 127 -6.34 2.26 -5.27
C LEU A 127 -5.04 2.21 -6.06
N ALA A 128 -4.50 3.36 -6.45
CA ALA A 128 -3.24 3.45 -7.19
C ALA A 128 -2.08 2.88 -6.38
N ALA A 129 -1.97 3.23 -5.09
CA ALA A 129 -0.96 2.70 -4.20
C ALA A 129 -1.06 1.17 -4.06
N LEU A 130 -2.25 0.65 -3.76
CA LEU A 130 -2.44 -0.80 -3.59
C LEU A 130 -2.17 -1.58 -4.89
N ARG A 131 -2.61 -1.06 -6.04
CA ARG A 131 -2.32 -1.65 -7.36
C ARG A 131 -0.83 -1.66 -7.64
N PHE A 132 -0.15 -0.55 -7.40
CA PHE A 132 1.28 -0.49 -7.65
C PHE A 132 2.06 -1.46 -6.77
N VAL A 133 1.73 -1.58 -5.47
CA VAL A 133 2.36 -2.56 -4.57
C VAL A 133 2.19 -3.98 -5.12
N ARG A 134 0.99 -4.34 -5.57
CA ARG A 134 0.72 -5.67 -6.14
C ARG A 134 1.51 -5.90 -7.42
N GLU A 135 1.53 -4.95 -8.35
CA GLU A 135 2.26 -5.10 -9.60
C GLU A 135 3.77 -5.16 -9.38
N TYR A 136 4.31 -4.34 -8.48
CA TYR A 136 5.69 -4.42 -8.05
C TYR A 136 6.03 -5.79 -7.46
N TYR A 137 5.16 -6.32 -6.60
CA TYR A 137 5.32 -7.67 -6.05
C TYR A 137 5.28 -8.74 -7.14
N ASN A 138 4.37 -8.65 -8.11
CA ASN A 138 4.27 -9.60 -9.21
C ASN A 138 5.53 -9.60 -10.10
N ASN A 139 6.04 -8.41 -10.46
CA ASN A 139 7.31 -8.28 -11.19
C ASN A 139 8.49 -8.84 -10.37
N PHE A 140 8.44 -8.67 -9.05
CA PHE A 140 9.45 -9.26 -8.17
C PHE A 140 9.36 -10.79 -8.09
N CYS A 141 8.15 -11.35 -8.09
CA CYS A 141 7.91 -12.78 -8.20
C CYS A 141 8.47 -13.32 -9.52
N ASP A 142 8.18 -12.69 -10.65
CA ASP A 142 8.72 -13.06 -11.96
C ASP A 142 10.25 -13.08 -11.96
N PHE A 143 10.87 -12.01 -11.43
CA PHE A 143 12.33 -11.94 -11.28
C PHE A 143 12.88 -13.09 -10.41
N SER A 144 12.17 -13.45 -9.34
CA SER A 144 12.58 -14.50 -8.39
C SER A 144 12.28 -15.93 -8.86
N GLY A 145 11.61 -16.09 -10.01
CA GLY A 145 11.11 -17.39 -10.47
C GLY A 145 10.03 -17.99 -9.57
N ARG A 146 9.26 -17.14 -8.89
CA ARG A 146 8.12 -17.52 -8.04
C ARG A 146 6.82 -17.23 -8.80
N PRO A 147 5.77 -18.06 -8.65
CA PRO A 147 4.45 -17.72 -9.17
C PRO A 147 3.97 -16.36 -8.67
N ARG A 148 3.31 -15.61 -9.55
CA ARG A 148 2.61 -14.37 -9.19
C ARG A 148 1.51 -14.65 -8.16
N MET A 149 1.18 -13.62 -7.39
CA MET A 149 0.11 -13.71 -6.39
C MET A 149 -1.24 -14.01 -7.06
N LYS A 150 -2.05 -14.85 -6.42
CA LYS A 150 -3.44 -15.09 -6.80
C LYS A 150 -4.35 -14.61 -5.68
N LEU A 151 -5.41 -13.88 -6.04
CA LEU A 151 -6.45 -13.43 -5.12
C LEU A 151 -7.77 -14.12 -5.48
N SER A 152 -8.72 -14.12 -4.54
CA SER A 152 -10.09 -14.52 -4.84
C SER A 152 -10.74 -13.49 -5.78
N ASN A 153 -11.74 -13.91 -6.55
CA ASN A 153 -12.43 -13.04 -7.52
C ASN A 153 -13.00 -11.76 -6.87
N ASP A 154 -13.52 -11.87 -5.65
CA ASP A 154 -14.08 -10.73 -4.92
C ASP A 154 -13.02 -9.69 -4.56
N LEU A 155 -11.78 -10.13 -4.28
CA LEU A 155 -10.67 -9.23 -4.01
C LEU A 155 -10.06 -8.65 -5.29
N GLU A 156 -10.09 -9.40 -6.40
CA GLU A 156 -9.67 -8.88 -7.72
C GLU A 156 -10.49 -7.65 -8.15
N ASP A 157 -11.76 -7.58 -7.76
CA ASP A 157 -12.62 -6.44 -8.07
C ASP A 157 -12.07 -5.11 -7.52
N VAL A 158 -11.39 -5.12 -6.37
CA VAL A 158 -10.70 -3.93 -5.81
C VAL A 158 -9.66 -3.39 -6.82
N PHE A 159 -8.95 -4.28 -7.50
CA PHE A 159 -7.89 -3.94 -8.45
C PHE A 159 -8.41 -3.62 -9.85
N LEU A 160 -9.56 -4.14 -10.25
CA LEU A 160 -10.02 -4.07 -11.64
C LEU A 160 -11.18 -3.09 -11.86
N LYS A 161 -12.08 -2.92 -10.88
CA LYS A 161 -13.35 -2.20 -11.08
C LYS A 161 -13.32 -0.76 -10.57
N THR A 162 -12.37 0.06 -11.00
CA THR A 162 -12.23 1.47 -10.55
C THR A 162 -13.54 2.26 -10.62
N GLU A 163 -14.17 2.28 -11.80
CA GLU A 163 -15.39 3.06 -12.06
C GLU A 163 -16.57 2.61 -11.19
N TYR A 164 -16.64 1.31 -10.90
CA TYR A 164 -17.65 0.77 -10.00
C TYR A 164 -17.48 1.35 -8.59
N TRP A 165 -16.25 1.37 -8.06
CA TRP A 165 -15.97 1.89 -6.73
C TRP A 165 -16.17 3.40 -6.62
N LEU A 166 -15.80 4.17 -7.64
CA LEU A 166 -16.03 5.61 -7.65
C LEU A 166 -17.53 5.96 -7.64
N ARG A 167 -18.36 5.15 -8.31
CA ARG A 167 -19.82 5.34 -8.31
C ARG A 167 -20.48 5.00 -6.98
N LYS A 168 -19.83 4.24 -6.10
CA LYS A 168 -20.37 3.88 -4.79
C LYS A 168 -20.32 5.05 -3.79
N GLY A 169 -19.33 5.92 -3.92
CA GLY A 169 -19.22 7.13 -3.12
C GLY A 169 -17.79 7.50 -2.74
N ASP A 170 -17.66 8.68 -2.15
CA ASP A 170 -16.40 9.29 -1.75
C ASP A 170 -16.01 8.93 -0.30
N PHE A 171 -15.96 7.63 0.00
CA PHE A 171 -15.78 7.14 1.37
C PHE A 171 -14.45 7.57 2.00
N ILE A 172 -13.34 7.42 1.28
CA ILE A 172 -12.00 7.77 1.79
C ILE A 172 -11.86 9.28 1.91
N GLN A 173 -12.35 10.04 0.94
CA GLN A 173 -12.35 11.50 0.98
C GLN A 173 -13.16 11.99 2.18
N THR A 174 -14.32 11.39 2.45
CA THR A 174 -15.17 11.72 3.60
C THR A 174 -14.43 11.46 4.92
N ILE A 175 -13.72 10.34 5.03
CA ILE A 175 -12.88 10.04 6.20
C ILE A 175 -11.84 11.14 6.42
N HIS A 176 -11.15 11.59 5.37
CA HIS A 176 -10.16 12.67 5.47
C HIS A 176 -10.76 14.04 5.79
N LEU A 177 -11.94 14.35 5.24
CA LEU A 177 -12.61 15.63 5.43
C LEU A 177 -13.34 15.75 6.79
N GLN A 178 -13.69 14.64 7.43
CA GLN A 178 -14.48 14.63 8.66
C GLN A 178 -13.76 13.94 9.82
N ASP A 179 -13.51 12.63 9.67
CA ASP A 179 -13.02 11.79 10.75
C ASP A 179 -11.57 12.17 11.13
N MET A 180 -10.70 12.38 10.13
CA MET A 180 -9.30 12.77 10.37
C MET A 180 -9.18 14.18 10.94
N VAL A 181 -9.97 15.14 10.45
CA VAL A 181 -10.00 16.51 11.00
C VAL A 181 -10.36 16.47 12.49
N SER A 182 -11.42 15.74 12.83
CA SER A 182 -11.87 15.60 14.22
C SER A 182 -10.80 14.97 15.11
N LEU A 183 -10.06 13.97 14.61
CA LEU A 183 -8.96 13.36 15.34
C LEU A 183 -7.79 14.32 15.54
N VAL A 184 -7.46 15.16 14.56
CA VAL A 184 -6.40 16.16 14.67
C VAL A 184 -6.77 17.23 15.70
N GLU A 185 -8.01 17.74 15.64
CA GLU A 185 -8.52 18.72 16.62
C GLU A 185 -8.51 18.17 18.05
N ALA A 186 -8.76 16.87 18.21
CA ALA A 186 -8.68 16.17 19.49
C ALA A 186 -7.24 15.81 19.92
N GLY A 187 -6.21 16.17 19.15
CA GLY A 187 -4.79 15.84 19.44
C GLY A 187 -4.44 14.36 19.27
N ARG A 188 -5.35 13.57 18.66
CA ARG A 188 -5.22 12.13 18.43
C ARG A 188 -4.62 11.78 17.08
N ALA A 189 -4.44 12.77 16.21
CA ALA A 189 -3.78 12.62 14.92
C ALA A 189 -2.97 13.87 14.56
N GLU A 190 -2.04 13.74 13.61
CA GLU A 190 -1.17 14.80 13.13
C GLU A 190 -1.06 14.74 11.61
N TYR A 191 -1.21 15.88 10.95
CA TYR A 191 -0.99 15.98 9.51
C TYR A 191 0.47 15.73 9.15
N GLY A 192 0.70 14.91 8.13
CA GLY A 192 2.03 14.73 7.54
C GLY A 192 2.59 16.04 7.00
N GLU A 193 3.91 16.11 6.91
CA GLU A 193 4.65 17.32 6.50
C GLU A 193 4.21 17.88 5.15
N LYS A 194 3.82 17.00 4.21
CA LYS A 194 3.35 17.35 2.86
C LYS A 194 1.84 17.23 2.71
N HIS A 195 1.09 17.05 3.80
CA HIS A 195 -0.36 16.97 3.72
C HIS A 195 -0.92 18.28 3.17
N PRO A 196 -1.82 18.25 2.17
CA PRO A 196 -2.48 19.45 1.68
C PRO A 196 -3.40 19.96 2.80
N ARG A 197 -2.92 20.96 3.55
CA ARG A 197 -3.76 21.69 4.49
C ARG A 197 -4.69 22.52 3.63
N GLY A 198 -6.00 22.23 3.68
CA GLY A 198 -6.99 23.04 2.98
C GLY A 198 -6.75 24.51 3.31
N GLY A 199 -6.67 25.36 2.28
CA GLY A 199 -6.74 26.81 2.43
C GLY A 199 -8.17 27.26 2.67
#